data_AF-A0A1V2QR79-F1
#
_entry.id   AF-A0A1V2QR79-F1
#
_cell.length_a   1.000
_cell.length_b   1.000
_cell.length_c   1.000
_cell.angle_alpha   90.00
_cell.angle_beta   90.00
_cell.angle_gamma   90.00
#
_symmetry.space_group_name_H-M   'P 1'
#
loop_
_entity.id
_entity.type
_entity.pdbx_description
1 polymer ?
#
loop_
_entity_poly.entity_id
_entity_poly.type
_entity_poly.pdbx_seq_one_letter_code
_entity_poly.pdbx_strand_id
1 'polypeptide(L)'
;MSRKLLVWLHVVTSTGWMFMALALFVVVDYALSAPDRLSAFDAAVLLDVEVLQFMATTSAFSGLMLSGLTVWGYFRHWWVLAKFVITFTQLYVGIFVLSPNLHPDGSPLLMRVGSLLMASALACQVWLSVAKPFKRTPWASPTKPKAAPPWGFALCLAVPAFDYVFVEFVLGRSIPALSMLIVVVYPIVRAARRPQARGTVRV
;
A
#
# COMPACT_ATOMS: atom_id res chain seq x y z
N MET A 1 -0.04 -17.18 15.46
CA MET A 1 0.45 -15.84 15.83
C MET A 1 0.87 -15.00 14.63
N SER A 2 1.62 -15.54 13.65
CA SER A 2 2.11 -14.81 12.46
C SER A 2 1.07 -13.97 11.71
N ARG A 3 -0.15 -14.48 11.49
CA ARG A 3 -1.23 -13.69 10.85
C ARG A 3 -1.58 -12.42 11.64
N LYS A 4 -1.63 -12.48 12.97
CA LYS A 4 -1.97 -11.31 13.81
C LYS A 4 -0.86 -10.26 13.71
N LEU A 5 0.40 -10.70 13.70
CA LEU A 5 1.55 -9.82 13.50
C LEU A 5 1.52 -9.14 12.13
N LEU A 6 1.16 -9.86 11.06
CA LEU A 6 1.06 -9.24 9.73
C LEU A 6 -0.08 -8.21 9.67
N VAL A 7 -1.21 -8.48 10.35
CA VAL A 7 -2.29 -7.50 10.50
C VAL A 7 -1.82 -6.29 11.31
N TRP A 8 -1.09 -6.50 12.41
CA TRP A 8 -0.53 -5.41 13.20
C TRP A 8 0.42 -4.54 12.37
N LEU A 9 1.38 -5.15 11.65
CA LEU A 9 2.30 -4.46 10.77
C LEU A 9 1.55 -3.64 9.70
N HIS A 10 0.54 -4.25 9.07
CA HIS A 10 -0.31 -3.56 8.09
C HIS A 10 -1.01 -2.36 8.71
N VAL A 11 -1.63 -2.52 9.89
CA VAL A 11 -2.32 -1.42 10.56
C VAL A 11 -1.36 -0.28 10.86
N VAL A 12 -0.22 -0.57 11.51
CA VAL A 12 0.79 0.43 11.89
C VAL A 12 1.28 1.20 10.67
N THR A 13 1.63 0.50 9.58
CA THR A 13 2.18 1.11 8.37
C THR A 13 1.12 1.85 7.55
N SER A 14 -0.11 1.35 7.49
CA SER A 14 -1.24 2.07 6.86
C SER A 14 -1.57 3.36 7.60
N THR A 15 -1.66 3.33 8.94
CA THR A 15 -1.91 4.55 9.73
C THR A 15 -0.71 5.49 9.69
N GLY A 16 0.51 4.96 9.71
CA GLY A 16 1.74 5.74 9.55
C GLY A 16 1.75 6.50 8.24
N TRP A 17 1.42 5.84 7.13
CA TRP A 17 1.31 6.48 5.82
C TRP A 17 0.30 7.63 5.82
N MET A 18 -0.86 7.43 6.45
CA MET A 18 -1.90 8.47 6.56
C MET A 18 -1.42 9.67 7.37
N PHE A 19 -0.79 9.45 8.53
CA PHE A 19 -0.30 10.54 9.35
C PHE A 19 0.90 11.26 8.72
N MET A 20 1.77 10.56 7.99
CA MET A 20 2.84 11.19 7.22
C MET A 20 2.29 12.06 6.08
N ALA A 21 1.22 11.64 5.41
CA ALA A 21 0.54 12.47 4.41
C ALA A 21 -0.03 13.77 5.03
N LEU A 22 -0.60 13.69 6.24
CA LEU A 22 -1.06 14.87 6.99
C LEU A 22 0.11 15.75 7.46
N ALA A 23 1.20 15.16 7.94
CA ALA A 23 2.39 15.90 8.32
C ALA A 23 2.99 16.65 7.11
N LEU A 24 3.07 15.98 5.95
CA LEU A 24 3.51 16.59 4.71
C LEU A 24 2.62 17.77 4.31
N PHE A 25 1.29 17.64 4.44
CA PHE A 25 0.36 18.75 4.21
C PHE A 25 0.69 19.96 5.10
N VAL A 26 0.88 19.75 6.40
CA VAL A 26 1.19 20.83 7.35
C VAL A 26 2.52 21.50 7.03
N VAL A 27 3.58 20.72 6.77
CA VAL A 27 4.91 21.25 6.46
C VAL A 27 4.90 22.04 5.16
N VAL A 28 4.24 21.54 4.12
CA VAL A 28 4.08 22.22 2.83
C VAL A 28 3.28 23.51 2.99
N ASP A 29 2.16 23.48 3.70
CA ASP A 29 1.32 24.65 3.89
C ASP A 29 2.07 25.77 4.63
N TYR A 30 2.87 25.39 5.62
CA TYR A 30 3.80 26.28 6.30
C TYR A 30 4.88 26.82 5.34
N ALA A 31 5.55 25.96 4.57
CA ALA A 31 6.59 26.33 3.62
C ALA A 31 6.09 27.36 2.58
N LEU A 32 4.84 27.22 2.14
CA LEU A 32 4.21 28.14 1.18
C LEU A 32 3.86 29.51 1.77
N SER A 33 3.83 29.64 3.09
CA SER A 33 3.39 30.85 3.80
C SER A 33 4.53 31.53 4.59
N ALA A 34 5.66 30.84 4.77
CA ALA A 34 6.77 31.29 5.59
C ALA A 34 7.91 31.95 4.77
N PRO A 35 8.68 32.88 5.37
CA PRO A 35 9.87 33.46 4.75
C PRO A 35 10.98 32.42 4.50
N ASP A 36 11.16 31.48 5.42
CA ASP A 36 12.16 30.41 5.35
C ASP A 36 11.59 29.14 4.69
N ARG A 37 11.13 29.30 3.44
CA ARG A 37 10.47 28.22 2.70
C ARG A 37 11.42 27.07 2.34
N LEU A 38 12.71 27.33 2.12
CA LEU A 38 13.66 26.33 1.64
C LEU A 38 13.87 25.20 2.66
N SER A 39 14.15 25.54 3.91
CA SER A 39 14.35 24.56 4.99
C SER A 39 13.10 23.70 5.23
N ALA A 40 11.91 24.29 5.10
CA ALA A 40 10.65 23.57 5.21
C ALA A 40 10.40 22.61 4.03
N PHE A 41 10.79 22.99 2.80
CA PHE A 41 10.76 22.09 1.65
C PHE A 41 11.76 20.92 1.79
N ASP A 42 12.96 21.17 2.30
CA ASP A 42 13.93 20.11 2.58
C ASP A 42 13.38 19.09 3.60
N ALA A 43 12.72 19.59 4.66
CA ALA A 43 12.04 18.73 5.62
C ALA A 43 10.88 17.94 4.99
N ALA A 44 10.13 18.56 4.07
CA ALA A 44 9.04 17.89 3.34
C ALA A 44 9.58 16.75 2.45
N VAL A 45 10.67 16.98 1.73
CA VAL A 45 11.34 15.96 0.90
C VAL A 45 11.86 14.82 1.77
N LEU A 46 12.50 15.13 2.91
CA LEU A 46 12.99 14.12 3.85
C LEU A 46 11.85 13.24 4.38
N LEU A 47 10.74 13.85 4.78
CA LEU A 47 9.54 13.11 5.24
C LEU A 47 8.97 12.21 4.14
N ASP A 48 8.88 12.72 2.91
CA ASP A 48 8.34 11.97 1.77
C ASP A 48 9.21 10.75 1.44
N VAL A 49 10.51 10.96 1.28
CA VAL A 49 11.45 9.93 0.81
C VAL A 49 11.75 8.89 1.88
N GLU A 50 12.03 9.30 3.13
CA GLU A 50 12.52 8.38 4.15
C GLU A 50 11.39 7.63 4.86
N VAL A 51 10.32 8.33 5.21
CA VAL A 51 9.28 7.76 6.09
C VAL A 51 8.02 7.41 5.30
N LEU A 52 7.51 8.35 4.50
CA LEU A 52 6.23 8.19 3.80
C LEU A 52 6.31 7.06 2.78
N GLN A 53 7.34 7.05 1.92
CA GLN A 53 7.55 5.97 0.94
C GLN A 53 7.71 4.60 1.59
N PHE A 54 8.46 4.49 2.69
CA PHE A 54 8.62 3.22 3.41
C PHE A 54 7.31 2.71 4.00
N MET A 55 6.53 3.59 4.65
CA MET A 55 5.22 3.25 5.20
C MET A 55 4.23 2.86 4.10
N ALA A 56 4.24 3.57 2.97
CA ALA A 56 3.38 3.31 1.82
C ALA A 56 3.65 1.94 1.20
N THR A 57 4.92 1.63 0.93
CA THR A 57 5.33 0.37 0.31
C THR A 57 5.06 -0.84 1.22
N THR A 58 5.39 -0.72 2.52
CA THR A 58 5.13 -1.77 3.51
C THR A 58 3.63 -2.00 3.71
N SER A 59 2.84 -0.93 3.79
CA SER A 59 1.37 -0.99 3.89
C SER A 59 0.75 -1.67 2.67
N ALA A 60 1.17 -1.25 1.46
CA ALA A 60 0.70 -1.83 0.21
C ALA A 60 1.01 -3.33 0.13
N PHE A 61 2.27 -3.71 0.39
CA PHE A 61 2.71 -5.11 0.38
C PHE A 61 1.91 -5.96 1.38
N SER A 62 1.85 -5.53 2.65
CA SER A 62 1.16 -6.28 3.70
C SER A 62 -0.35 -6.39 3.43
N GLY A 63 -1.00 -5.35 2.89
CA GLY A 63 -2.41 -5.36 2.51
C GLY A 63 -2.73 -6.29 1.34
N LEU A 64 -1.86 -6.28 0.32
CA LEU A 64 -1.90 -7.21 -0.81
C LEU A 64 -1.74 -8.66 -0.30
N MET A 65 -0.71 -8.92 0.49
CA MET A 65 -0.46 -10.26 1.02
C MET A 65 -1.56 -10.73 1.96
N LEU A 66 -2.12 -9.88 2.82
CA LEU A 66 -3.28 -10.25 3.64
C LEU A 66 -4.49 -10.64 2.78
N SER A 67 -4.74 -9.94 1.68
CA SER A 67 -5.81 -10.28 0.74
C SER A 67 -5.53 -11.61 0.02
N GLY A 68 -4.28 -11.84 -0.38
CA GLY A 68 -3.84 -13.04 -1.06
C GLY A 68 -3.72 -14.29 -0.18
N LEU A 69 -3.34 -14.13 1.08
CA LEU A 69 -3.09 -15.24 2.02
C LEU A 69 -4.35 -15.65 2.78
N THR A 70 -5.40 -14.82 2.77
CA THR A 70 -6.64 -15.12 3.51
C THR A 70 -7.78 -15.53 2.57
N VAL A 71 -8.92 -15.85 3.18
CA VAL A 71 -10.17 -16.21 2.50
C VAL A 71 -10.77 -15.06 1.70
N TRP A 72 -10.32 -13.83 1.92
CA TRP A 72 -10.83 -12.64 1.25
C TRP A 72 -10.49 -12.66 -0.24
N GLY A 73 -9.25 -13.00 -0.61
CA GLY A 73 -8.80 -12.95 -2.00
C GLY A 73 -8.69 -11.51 -2.54
N TYR A 74 -7.94 -11.33 -3.63
CA TYR A 74 -7.69 -10.00 -4.17
C TYR A 74 -8.94 -9.32 -4.76
N PHE A 75 -9.72 -10.06 -5.55
CA PHE A 75 -10.81 -9.50 -6.37
C PHE A 75 -12.19 -10.08 -6.04
N ARG A 76 -12.36 -10.65 -4.85
CA ARG A 76 -13.61 -11.33 -4.45
C ARG A 76 -14.66 -10.38 -3.87
N HIS A 77 -14.21 -9.29 -3.26
CA HIS A 77 -15.05 -8.36 -2.52
C HIS A 77 -14.80 -6.95 -3.03
N TRP A 78 -15.88 -6.20 -3.30
CA TRP A 78 -15.79 -4.83 -3.81
C TRP A 78 -15.00 -3.91 -2.88
N TRP A 79 -15.18 -4.01 -1.56
CA TRP A 79 -14.40 -3.20 -0.61
C TRP A 79 -12.89 -3.50 -0.65
N VAL A 80 -12.48 -4.74 -0.96
CA VAL A 80 -11.06 -5.08 -1.12
C VAL A 80 -10.52 -4.48 -2.42
N LEU A 81 -11.28 -4.61 -3.52
CA LEU A 81 -10.91 -4.03 -4.81
C LEU A 81 -10.83 -2.50 -4.74
N ALA A 82 -11.79 -1.84 -4.08
CA ALA A 82 -11.76 -0.39 -3.88
C ALA A 82 -10.49 0.05 -3.15
N LYS A 83 -10.09 -0.68 -2.09
CA LYS A 83 -8.81 -0.40 -1.42
C LYS A 83 -7.61 -0.58 -2.35
N PHE A 84 -7.59 -1.61 -3.20
CA PHE A 84 -6.52 -1.76 -4.17
C PHE A 84 -6.43 -0.61 -5.15
N VAL A 85 -7.57 -0.21 -5.73
CA VAL A 85 -7.61 0.92 -6.67
C VAL A 85 -7.10 2.18 -5.98
N ILE A 86 -7.58 2.48 -4.77
CA ILE A 86 -7.12 3.64 -4.01
C ILE A 86 -5.60 3.54 -3.75
N THR A 87 -5.08 2.41 -3.26
CA THR A 87 -3.64 2.25 -2.98
C THR A 87 -2.78 2.45 -4.22
N PHE A 88 -3.12 1.86 -5.35
CA PHE A 88 -2.34 2.02 -6.58
C PHE A 88 -2.40 3.45 -7.11
N THR A 89 -3.58 4.07 -7.11
CA THR A 89 -3.72 5.48 -7.50
C THR A 89 -2.90 6.39 -6.59
N GLN A 90 -2.90 6.15 -5.28
CA GLN A 90 -2.13 6.95 -4.33
C GLN A 90 -0.62 6.77 -4.49
N LEU A 91 -0.14 5.54 -4.72
CA LEU A 91 1.27 5.31 -5.02
C LEU A 91 1.69 6.03 -6.30
N TYR A 92 0.86 5.95 -7.36
CA TYR A 92 1.13 6.64 -8.62
C TYR A 92 1.18 8.16 -8.44
N VAL A 93 0.15 8.73 -7.81
CA VAL A 93 0.07 10.18 -7.57
C VAL A 93 1.21 10.63 -6.65
N GLY A 94 1.49 9.91 -5.56
CA GLY A 94 2.58 10.25 -4.65
C GLY A 94 3.93 10.28 -5.36
N ILE A 95 4.27 9.22 -6.10
CA ILE A 95 5.60 9.06 -6.71
C ILE A 95 5.80 9.95 -7.93
N PHE A 96 4.81 10.02 -8.84
CA PHE A 96 4.99 10.66 -10.14
C PHE A 96 4.44 12.08 -10.22
N VAL A 97 3.61 12.48 -9.26
CA VAL A 97 2.95 13.79 -9.28
C VAL A 97 3.37 14.62 -8.06
N LEU A 98 3.24 14.10 -6.85
CA LEU A 98 3.46 14.87 -5.63
C LEU A 98 4.96 15.04 -5.32
N SER A 99 5.71 13.95 -5.26
CA SER A 99 7.13 13.93 -4.91
C SER A 99 7.98 14.84 -5.82
N PRO A 100 7.82 14.82 -7.16
CA PRO A 100 8.57 15.72 -8.04
C PRO A 100 8.19 17.20 -7.91
N ASN A 101 7.03 17.52 -7.32
CA ASN A 101 6.57 18.89 -7.08
C ASN A 101 6.93 19.41 -5.68
N LEU A 102 7.65 18.64 -4.86
CA LEU A 102 8.11 19.06 -3.52
C LEU A 102 9.31 20.01 -3.59
N HIS A 103 9.12 21.16 -4.23
CA HIS A 103 10.13 22.22 -4.32
C HIS A 103 9.45 23.60 -4.40
N PRO A 104 10.17 24.71 -4.13
CA PRO A 104 9.59 26.05 -4.08
C PRO A 104 8.84 26.50 -5.33
N ASP A 105 9.26 26.02 -6.51
CA ASP A 105 8.65 26.35 -7.81
C ASP A 105 7.48 25.42 -8.20
N GLY A 106 7.12 24.47 -7.32
CA GLY A 106 6.05 23.50 -7.55
C GLY A 106 4.67 24.15 -7.45
N SER A 107 3.64 23.47 -7.97
CA SER A 107 2.27 23.99 -7.88
C SER A 107 1.76 23.99 -6.43
N PRO A 108 1.50 25.16 -5.79
CA PRO A 108 1.09 25.21 -4.39
C PRO A 108 -0.26 24.53 -4.15
N LEU A 109 -1.17 24.70 -5.11
CA LEU A 109 -2.50 24.07 -5.07
C LEU A 109 -2.36 22.54 -5.13
N LEU A 110 -1.54 22.03 -6.04
CA LEU A 110 -1.32 20.60 -6.20
C LEU A 110 -0.77 19.98 -4.91
N MET A 111 0.16 20.64 -4.24
CA MET A 111 0.77 20.09 -3.03
C MET A 111 -0.19 20.12 -1.84
N ARG A 112 -0.92 21.22 -1.62
CA ARG A 112 -1.92 21.33 -0.55
C ARG A 112 -3.07 20.35 -0.75
N VAL A 113 -3.71 20.42 -1.92
CA VAL A 113 -4.88 19.61 -2.23
C VAL A 113 -4.47 18.15 -2.40
N GLY A 114 -3.33 17.88 -3.04
CA GLY A 114 -2.83 16.52 -3.26
C GLY A 114 -2.51 15.79 -1.95
N SER A 115 -1.78 16.42 -1.03
CA SER A 115 -1.46 15.80 0.27
C SER A 115 -2.71 15.60 1.15
N LEU A 116 -3.63 16.57 1.18
CA LEU A 116 -4.89 16.46 1.91
C LEU A 116 -5.83 15.40 1.32
N LEU A 117 -5.95 15.33 -0.02
CA LEU A 117 -6.69 14.27 -0.70
C LEU A 117 -6.07 12.90 -0.43
N MET A 118 -4.73 12.81 -0.38
CA MET A 118 -4.03 11.58 -0.06
C MET A 118 -4.37 11.10 1.37
N ALA A 119 -4.31 11.99 2.36
CA ALA A 119 -4.72 11.66 3.72
C ALA A 119 -6.19 11.25 3.81
N SER A 120 -7.08 11.98 3.12
CA SER A 120 -8.52 11.70 3.10
C SER A 120 -8.85 10.35 2.46
N ALA A 121 -8.15 9.99 1.38
CA ALA A 121 -8.31 8.70 0.72
C ALA A 121 -7.85 7.55 1.61
N LEU A 122 -6.76 7.71 2.37
CA LEU A 122 -6.31 6.70 3.35
C LEU A 122 -7.32 6.57 4.51
N ALA A 123 -7.88 7.68 5.00
CA ALA A 123 -8.95 7.64 5.99
C ALA A 123 -10.20 6.90 5.47
N CYS A 124 -10.56 7.11 4.20
CA CYS A 124 -11.61 6.35 3.52
C CYS A 124 -11.28 4.84 3.46
N GLN A 125 -10.03 4.46 3.21
CA GLN A 125 -9.61 3.04 3.25
C GLN A 125 -9.76 2.41 4.64
N VAL A 126 -9.49 3.17 5.71
CA VAL A 126 -9.73 2.73 7.09
C VAL A 126 -11.22 2.49 7.29
N TRP A 127 -12.08 3.43 6.88
CA TRP A 127 -13.53 3.28 6.94
C TRP A 127 -14.03 2.06 6.14
N LEU A 128 -13.55 1.87 4.91
CA LEU A 128 -13.86 0.69 4.08
C LEU A 128 -13.50 -0.62 4.76
N SER A 129 -12.44 -0.64 5.57
CA SER A 129 -11.98 -1.83 6.30
C SER A 129 -12.89 -2.18 7.49
N VAL A 130 -13.56 -1.18 8.07
CA VAL A 130 -14.52 -1.35 9.17
C VAL A 130 -15.91 -1.67 8.62
N ALA A 131 -16.44 -0.79 7.77
CA ALA A 131 -17.79 -0.89 7.22
C ALA A 131 -17.96 -2.07 6.25
N LYS A 132 -16.88 -2.45 5.55
CA LYS A 132 -16.86 -3.52 4.53
C LYS A 132 -18.07 -3.45 3.60
N PRO A 133 -18.31 -2.29 2.97
CA PRO A 133 -19.52 -2.10 2.19
C PRO A 133 -19.53 -3.05 0.99
N PHE A 134 -20.74 -3.31 0.50
CA PHE A 134 -21.05 -4.09 -0.70
C PHE A 134 -20.82 -5.61 -0.59
N LYS A 135 -21.54 -6.34 -1.45
CA LYS A 135 -21.49 -7.81 -1.53
C LYS A 135 -20.22 -8.31 -2.24
N ARG A 136 -20.17 -9.60 -2.54
CA ARG A 136 -19.11 -10.20 -3.36
C ARG A 136 -19.17 -9.67 -4.79
N THR A 137 -18.04 -9.68 -5.48
CA THR A 137 -17.97 -9.36 -6.91
C THR A 137 -18.70 -10.42 -7.75
N PRO A 138 -19.32 -10.06 -8.88
CA PRO A 138 -20.10 -10.99 -9.71
C PRO A 138 -19.30 -12.21 -10.22
N TRP A 139 -18.00 -12.01 -10.48
CA TRP A 139 -17.07 -13.04 -10.97
C TRP A 139 -16.43 -13.88 -9.84
N ALA A 140 -16.77 -13.63 -8.57
CA ALA A 140 -16.21 -14.39 -7.46
C ALA A 140 -16.78 -15.81 -7.43
N SER A 141 -15.90 -16.81 -7.56
CA SER A 141 -16.28 -18.22 -7.35
C SER A 141 -17.00 -18.42 -6.00
N PRO A 142 -18.08 -19.24 -5.93
CA PRO A 142 -18.77 -19.54 -4.68
C PRO A 142 -17.83 -20.14 -3.62
N THR A 143 -16.85 -20.93 -4.06
CA THR A 143 -15.87 -21.63 -3.23
C THR A 143 -14.97 -20.65 -2.47
N LYS A 144 -14.90 -20.79 -1.14
CA LYS A 144 -14.02 -19.97 -0.30
C LYS A 144 -12.56 -20.37 -0.55
N PRO A 145 -11.66 -19.42 -0.87
CA PRO A 145 -10.23 -19.71 -0.95
C PRO A 145 -9.73 -20.25 0.39
N LYS A 146 -8.88 -21.27 0.37
CA LYS A 146 -8.19 -21.73 1.58
C LYS A 146 -7.18 -20.66 2.01
N ALA A 147 -7.14 -20.38 3.32
CA ALA A 147 -6.10 -19.54 3.91
C ALA A 147 -4.74 -20.23 3.78
N ALA A 148 -3.69 -19.44 3.60
CA ALA A 148 -2.33 -19.92 3.53
C ALA A 148 -1.88 -20.50 4.89
N PRO A 149 -0.89 -21.41 4.90
CA PRO A 149 -0.30 -21.92 6.13
C PRO A 149 0.43 -20.81 6.92
N PRO A 150 0.63 -20.97 8.25
CA PRO A 150 1.20 -19.94 9.12
C PRO A 150 2.59 -19.42 8.71
N TRP A 151 3.42 -20.25 8.08
CA TRP A 151 4.74 -19.88 7.59
C TRP A 151 4.68 -18.83 6.47
N GLY A 152 3.62 -18.87 5.63
CA GLY A 152 3.45 -17.88 4.56
C GLY A 152 3.26 -16.47 5.12
N PHE A 153 2.53 -16.34 6.23
CA PHE A 153 2.41 -15.07 6.94
C PHE A 153 3.71 -14.63 7.61
N ALA A 154 4.51 -15.59 8.12
CA ALA A 154 5.78 -15.27 8.76
C ALA A 154 6.81 -14.76 7.74
N LEU A 155 6.88 -15.35 6.54
CA LEU A 155 7.74 -14.86 5.46
C LEU A 155 7.39 -13.41 5.08
N CYS A 156 6.10 -13.08 4.98
CA CYS A 156 5.68 -11.71 4.67
C CYS A 156 6.06 -10.68 5.74
N LEU A 157 6.39 -11.08 6.97
CA LEU A 157 6.91 -10.15 7.98
C LEU A 157 8.37 -9.78 7.72
N ALA A 158 9.16 -10.72 7.19
CA ALA A 158 10.58 -10.51 6.93
C ALA A 158 10.84 -9.70 5.65
N VAL A 159 9.92 -9.76 4.67
CA VAL A 159 10.12 -9.12 3.35
C VAL A 159 10.31 -7.60 3.42
N PRO A 160 9.45 -6.80 4.09
CA PRO A 160 9.66 -5.35 4.15
C PRO A 160 10.91 -4.97 4.94
N ALA A 161 11.23 -5.71 6.01
CA ALA A 161 12.46 -5.49 6.78
C ALA A 161 13.71 -5.80 5.94
N PHE A 162 13.65 -6.83 5.11
CA PHE A 162 14.70 -7.15 4.16
C PHE A 162 14.83 -6.07 3.08
N ASP A 163 13.72 -5.63 2.48
CA ASP A 163 13.75 -4.55 1.49
C ASP A 163 14.34 -3.26 2.10
N TYR A 164 14.03 -2.93 3.36
CA TYR A 164 14.65 -1.79 4.04
C TYR A 164 16.15 -2.01 4.24
N VAL A 165 16.54 -3.01 5.05
CA VAL A 165 17.93 -3.19 5.49
C VAL A 165 18.86 -3.56 4.34
N PHE A 166 18.46 -4.48 3.46
CA PHE A 166 19.35 -4.98 2.42
C PHE A 166 19.46 -4.01 1.25
N VAL A 167 18.36 -3.39 0.81
CA VAL A 167 18.38 -2.51 -0.37
C VAL A 167 18.95 -1.15 -0.01
N GLU A 168 18.69 -0.63 1.20
CA GLU A 168 19.33 0.59 1.69
C GLU A 168 20.84 0.41 1.86
N PHE A 169 21.29 -0.70 2.45
CA PHE A 169 22.71 -0.97 2.64
C PHE A 169 23.48 -1.19 1.33
N VAL A 170 22.84 -1.79 0.32
CA VAL A 170 23.50 -2.15 -0.95
C VAL A 170 23.37 -1.07 -2.02
N LEU A 171 22.23 -0.41 -2.13
CA LEU A 171 21.91 0.54 -3.21
C LEU A 171 21.78 1.99 -2.74
N GLY A 172 21.85 2.26 -1.43
CA GLY A 172 21.68 3.59 -0.86
C GLY A 172 20.29 4.19 -1.10
N ARG A 173 19.31 3.37 -1.49
CA ARG A 173 17.92 3.77 -1.76
C ARG A 173 16.98 2.64 -1.37
N SER A 174 15.88 2.98 -0.70
CA SER A 174 14.81 2.03 -0.38
C SER A 174 13.98 1.72 -1.63
N ILE A 175 14.30 0.62 -2.33
CA ILE A 175 13.51 0.12 -3.47
C ILE A 175 12.75 -1.14 -3.01
N PRO A 176 11.41 -1.19 -3.12
CA PRO A 176 10.61 -2.34 -2.68
C PRO A 176 10.66 -3.52 -3.68
N ALA A 177 11.86 -3.91 -4.12
CA ALA A 177 12.07 -4.85 -5.22
C ALA A 177 11.55 -6.25 -4.89
N LEU A 178 11.87 -6.78 -3.70
CA LEU A 178 11.41 -8.11 -3.30
C LEU A 178 9.91 -8.10 -3.02
N SER A 179 9.39 -7.06 -2.36
CA SER A 179 7.97 -6.85 -2.14
C SER A 179 7.17 -6.86 -3.45
N MET A 180 7.63 -6.12 -4.48
CA MET A 180 6.96 -6.08 -5.78
C MET A 180 7.00 -7.44 -6.48
N LEU A 181 8.16 -8.10 -6.50
CA LEU A 181 8.31 -9.43 -7.10
C LEU A 181 7.30 -10.42 -6.48
N ILE A 182 7.23 -10.46 -5.14
CA ILE A 182 6.34 -11.37 -4.43
C ILE A 182 4.87 -11.04 -4.69
N VAL A 183 4.50 -9.76 -4.68
CA VAL A 183 3.13 -9.30 -4.99
C VAL A 183 2.68 -9.76 -6.38
N VAL A 184 3.55 -9.72 -7.38
CA VAL A 184 3.23 -10.08 -8.76
C VAL A 184 3.26 -11.61 -8.95
N VAL A 185 4.29 -12.29 -8.46
CA VAL A 185 4.52 -13.72 -8.69
C VAL A 185 3.55 -14.59 -7.89
N TYR A 186 3.26 -14.24 -6.63
CA TYR A 186 2.40 -15.05 -5.76
C TYR A 186 1.00 -15.32 -6.34
N PRO A 187 0.22 -14.33 -6.83
CA PRO A 187 -1.09 -14.59 -7.42
C PRO A 187 -1.00 -15.47 -8.67
N ILE A 188 0.04 -15.32 -9.49
CA ILE A 188 0.27 -16.13 -10.70
C ILE A 188 0.55 -17.59 -10.31
N VAL A 189 1.50 -17.83 -9.40
CA VAL A 189 1.84 -19.18 -8.91
C VAL A 189 0.63 -19.84 -8.25
N ARG A 190 -0.13 -19.07 -7.45
CA ARG A 190 -1.34 -19.57 -6.81
C ARG A 190 -2.44 -19.91 -7.81
N ALA A 191 -2.59 -19.15 -8.90
CA ALA A 191 -3.52 -19.45 -9.98
C ALA A 191 -3.12 -20.72 -10.74
N ALA A 192 -1.82 -20.86 -11.07
CA ALA A 192 -1.29 -22.03 -11.77
C ALA A 192 -1.42 -23.34 -10.97
N ARG A 193 -1.34 -23.27 -9.64
CA ARG A 193 -1.49 -24.43 -8.74
C ARG A 193 -2.95 -24.84 -8.48
N ARG A 194 -3.96 -24.12 -8.99
CA ARG A 194 -5.35 -24.57 -8.89
C ARG A 194 -5.54 -25.76 -9.83
N PRO A 195 -5.97 -26.94 -9.34
CA PRO A 195 -6.33 -28.03 -10.23
C PRO A 195 -7.41 -27.52 -11.19
N GLN A 196 -7.15 -27.59 -12.50
CA GLN A 196 -8.21 -27.45 -13.50
C GLN A 196 -9.25 -28.51 -13.16
N ALA A 197 -10.42 -28.08 -12.69
CA ALA A 197 -11.59 -28.95 -12.70
C ALA A 197 -11.83 -29.29 -14.18
N ARG A 198 -11.39 -30.48 -14.60
CA ARG A 198 -11.65 -31.01 -15.93
C ARG A 198 -13.14 -30.83 -16.21
N GLY A 199 -13.46 -30.11 -17.27
CA GLY A 199 -14.82 -29.95 -17.74
C GLY A 199 -15.40 -31.33 -18.01
N THR A 200 -16.44 -31.69 -17.27
CA THR A 200 -17.37 -32.73 -17.71
C THR A 200 -18.21 -32.13 -18.82
N VAL A 201 -17.75 -32.33 -20.06
CA VAL A 201 -18.64 -32.42 -21.21
C VAL A 201 -19.54 -33.63 -20.93
N ARG A 202 -20.84 -33.39 -20.69
CA ARG A 202 -21.84 -34.43 -20.87
C ARG A 202 -22.45 -34.20 -22.25
N VAL A 203 -22.12 -35.12 -23.16
CA VAL A 203 -22.85 -35.40 -24.40
C VAL A 203 -24.21 -35.97 -24.03
#